data_AF-A0A6G4AS12-F1
#
_entry.id   AF-A0A6G4AS12-F1
#
_cell.length_a   1.000
_cell.length_b   1.000
_cell.length_c   1.000
_cell.angle_alpha   90.00
_cell.angle_beta   90.00
_cell.angle_gamma   90.00
#
_symmetry.space_group_name_H-M   'P 1'
#
loop_
_entity.id
_entity.type
_entity.pdbx_description
1 polymer ?
#
loop_
_entity_poly.entity_id
_entity_poly.type
_entity_poly.pdbx_seq_one_letter_code
_entity_poly.pdbx_strand_id
1 'polypeptide(L)'
;MNANAPRATLTATETAALRARITANVARDRFAPPATLGALRFIASHLDRAAEAFERKALKDAAQILSDAREMAQLHPDTRFPANFTDYIEAPLTGVALPTLAPFNPVTPALAQQETDLRHRLTLVHEKLTRATSEPAIDAWLPIALTLQRDLMKLARAIRVDNARPCNQGKPTNA
;
A
#
# COMPACT_ATOMS: atom_id res chain seq x y z
N MET A 1 22.81 -22.36 -11.02
CA MET A 1 21.81 -21.34 -10.64
C MET A 1 20.85 -21.21 -11.81
N ASN A 2 19.70 -21.89 -11.76
CA ASN A 2 18.68 -21.73 -12.79
C ASN A 2 17.81 -20.52 -12.40
N ALA A 3 18.00 -19.40 -13.09
CA ALA A 3 17.02 -18.34 -13.11
C ALA A 3 15.77 -18.92 -13.80
N ASN A 4 14.79 -19.35 -13.01
CA ASN A 4 13.50 -19.77 -13.55
C ASN A 4 12.92 -18.60 -14.35
N ALA A 5 12.57 -18.85 -15.61
CA ALA A 5 11.90 -17.86 -16.42
C ALA A 5 10.61 -17.38 -15.72
N PRO A 6 10.25 -16.08 -15.83
CA PRO A 6 9.06 -15.54 -15.19
C PRO A 6 7.83 -16.33 -15.63
N ARG A 7 7.00 -16.71 -14.65
CA ARG A 7 5.85 -17.60 -14.91
C ARG A 7 4.73 -16.86 -15.63
N ALA A 8 4.18 -17.52 -16.65
CA ALA A 8 3.10 -16.97 -17.48
C ALA A 8 1.76 -16.86 -16.74
N THR A 9 1.52 -17.67 -15.71
CA THR A 9 0.31 -17.61 -14.87
C THR A 9 0.64 -18.11 -13.46
N LEU A 10 0.23 -17.35 -12.45
CA LEU A 10 0.40 -17.67 -11.04
C LEU A 10 -0.93 -18.12 -10.41
N THR A 11 -0.87 -19.05 -9.48
CA THR A 11 -1.99 -19.34 -8.57
C THR A 11 -2.23 -18.16 -7.61
N ALA A 12 -3.36 -18.15 -6.90
CA ALA A 12 -3.67 -17.13 -5.90
C ALA A 12 -2.59 -17.04 -4.80
N THR A 13 -2.12 -18.20 -4.31
CA THR A 13 -1.08 -18.27 -3.28
C THR A 13 0.28 -17.79 -3.78
N GLU A 14 0.66 -18.13 -5.01
CA GLU A 14 1.90 -17.63 -5.61
C GLU A 14 1.83 -16.13 -5.90
N THR A 15 0.66 -15.64 -6.30
CA THR A 15 0.40 -14.20 -6.47
C THR A 15 0.55 -13.48 -5.13
N ALA A 16 -0.03 -14.00 -4.05
CA ALA A 16 0.12 -13.42 -2.71
C ALA A 16 1.58 -13.41 -2.26
N ALA A 17 2.31 -14.52 -2.44
CA ALA A 17 3.73 -14.59 -2.13
C ALA A 17 4.56 -13.55 -2.89
N LEU A 18 4.34 -13.42 -4.20
CA LEU A 18 5.03 -12.44 -5.03
C LEU A 18 4.70 -11.01 -4.58
N ARG A 19 3.43 -10.70 -4.34
CA ARG A 19 3.02 -9.37 -3.85
C ARG A 19 3.65 -9.03 -2.51
N ALA A 20 3.81 -10.01 -1.61
CA ALA A 20 4.53 -9.82 -0.35
C ALA A 20 6.02 -9.49 -0.58
N ARG A 21 6.72 -10.23 -1.45
CA ARG A 21 8.14 -9.97 -1.81
C ARG A 21 8.33 -8.58 -2.43
N ILE A 22 7.47 -8.19 -3.37
CA ILE A 22 7.51 -6.86 -4.00
C ILE A 22 7.32 -5.77 -2.94
N THR A 23 6.33 -5.95 -2.06
CA THR A 23 6.06 -4.98 -0.99
C THR A 23 7.24 -4.89 -0.01
N ALA A 24 7.93 -5.99 0.27
CA ALA A 24 9.17 -6.01 1.05
C ALA A 24 10.28 -5.19 0.38
N ASN A 25 10.46 -5.32 -0.93
CA ASN A 25 11.43 -4.53 -1.69
C ASN A 25 11.08 -3.04 -1.65
N VAL A 26 9.80 -2.69 -1.82
CA VAL A 26 9.32 -1.30 -1.66
C VAL A 26 9.60 -0.76 -0.25
N ALA A 27 9.53 -1.60 0.80
CA ALA A 27 9.89 -1.19 2.15
C ALA A 27 11.40 -0.95 2.30
N ARG A 28 12.25 -1.77 1.69
CA ARG A 28 13.72 -1.63 1.70
C ARG A 28 14.22 -0.39 0.97
N ASP A 29 13.64 -0.11 -0.20
CA ASP A 29 14.08 0.96 -1.09
C ASP A 29 13.65 2.36 -0.60
N ARG A 30 12.84 2.42 0.46
CA ARG A 30 12.40 3.70 1.05
C ARG A 30 13.55 4.36 1.81
N PHE A 31 13.92 5.55 1.34
CA PHE A 31 14.75 6.47 2.09
C PHE A 31 13.96 7.07 3.27
N ALA A 32 14.47 6.90 4.49
CA ALA A 32 13.84 7.41 5.71
C ALA A 32 14.90 7.70 6.81
N PRO A 33 14.56 8.51 7.83
CA PRO A 33 15.43 8.72 8.99
C PRO A 33 15.74 7.42 9.75
N PRO A 34 16.85 7.34 10.52
CA PRO A 34 17.27 6.11 11.20
C PRO A 34 16.18 5.45 12.06
N ALA A 35 15.38 6.23 12.77
CA ALA A 35 14.27 5.73 13.60
C ALA A 35 13.19 5.00 12.77
N THR A 36 12.92 5.45 11.54
CA THR A 36 11.94 4.84 10.63
C THR A 36 12.54 3.65 9.86
N LEU A 37 13.86 3.64 9.62
CA LEU A 37 14.53 2.53 8.94
C LEU A 37 14.42 1.20 9.71
N GLY A 38 14.42 1.24 11.05
CA GLY A 38 14.18 0.06 11.88
C GLY A 38 12.81 -0.58 11.61
N ALA A 39 11.75 0.23 11.61
CA ALA A 39 10.39 -0.22 11.31
C ALA A 39 10.26 -0.74 9.87
N LEU A 40 10.85 -0.05 8.89
CA LEU A 40 10.85 -0.49 7.49
C LEU A 40 11.56 -1.83 7.30
N ARG A 41 12.69 -2.06 7.97
CA ARG A 41 13.40 -3.35 7.95
C ARG A 41 12.58 -4.47 8.61
N PHE A 42 11.91 -4.18 9.72
CA PHE A 42 11.01 -5.12 10.38
C PHE A 42 9.87 -5.54 9.44
N ILE A 43 9.20 -4.55 8.82
CA ILE A 43 8.12 -4.77 7.85
C ILE A 43 8.63 -5.61 6.68
N ALA A 44 9.76 -5.23 6.06
CA ALA A 44 10.32 -5.98 4.94
C ALA A 44 10.62 -7.44 5.30
N SER A 45 11.22 -7.69 6.46
CA SER A 45 11.52 -9.05 6.92
C SER A 45 10.27 -9.88 7.17
N HIS A 46 9.20 -9.30 7.75
CA HIS A 46 7.94 -10.01 7.94
C HIS A 46 7.26 -10.31 6.60
N LEU A 47 7.32 -9.38 5.65
CA LEU A 47 6.76 -9.61 4.32
C LEU A 47 7.47 -10.75 3.56
N ASP A 48 8.79 -10.90 3.66
CA ASP A 48 9.44 -12.08 3.10
C ASP A 48 9.02 -13.37 3.81
N ARG A 49 8.93 -13.36 5.15
CA ARG A 49 8.48 -14.52 5.92
C ARG A 49 7.04 -14.91 5.57
N ALA A 50 6.17 -13.93 5.31
CA ALA A 50 4.83 -14.17 4.82
C ALA A 50 4.85 -14.78 3.41
N ALA A 51 5.73 -14.30 2.53
CA ALA A 51 5.91 -14.91 1.20
C ALA A 51 6.33 -16.37 1.28
N GLU A 52 7.30 -16.69 2.15
CA GLU A 52 7.72 -18.08 2.40
C GLU A 52 6.58 -18.94 2.96
N ALA A 53 5.77 -18.39 3.88
CA ALA A 53 4.61 -19.08 4.43
C ALA A 53 3.55 -19.36 3.35
N PHE A 54 3.29 -18.41 2.45
CA PHE A 54 2.42 -18.62 1.29
C PHE A 54 2.97 -19.72 0.37
N GLU A 55 4.26 -19.70 0.03
CA GLU A 55 4.90 -20.74 -0.80
C GLU A 55 4.76 -22.14 -0.18
N ARG A 56 4.80 -22.23 1.15
CA ARG A 56 4.56 -23.48 1.92
C ARG A 56 3.08 -23.79 2.14
N LYS A 57 2.16 -22.97 1.63
CA LYS A 57 0.69 -23.05 1.82
C LYS A 57 0.25 -22.96 3.29
N ALA A 58 1.07 -22.35 4.14
CA ALA A 58 0.78 -22.11 5.56
C ALA A 58 0.00 -20.78 5.73
N LEU A 59 -1.26 -20.77 5.28
CA LEU A 59 -2.05 -19.52 5.19
C LEU A 59 -2.29 -18.83 6.55
N LYS A 60 -2.46 -19.60 7.63
CA LYS A 60 -2.64 -19.05 8.98
C LYS A 60 -1.37 -18.33 9.47
N ASP A 61 -0.21 -18.94 9.26
CA ASP A 61 1.08 -18.35 9.62
C ASP A 61 1.33 -17.08 8.80
N ALA A 62 1.05 -17.12 7.49
CA ALA A 62 1.16 -15.96 6.62
C ALA A 62 0.27 -14.80 7.10
N ALA A 63 -0.99 -15.08 7.45
CA ALA A 63 -1.93 -14.07 7.96
C ALA A 63 -1.45 -13.43 9.27
N GLN A 64 -0.93 -14.24 10.21
CA GLN A 64 -0.35 -13.71 11.45
C GLN A 64 0.85 -12.80 11.18
N ILE A 65 1.78 -13.24 10.32
CA ILE A 65 2.97 -12.46 9.97
C ILE A 65 2.59 -11.14 9.27
N LEU A 66 1.57 -11.15 8.40
CA LEU A 66 1.04 -9.94 7.78
C LEU A 66 0.41 -8.99 8.81
N SER A 67 -0.29 -9.54 9.81
CA SER A 67 -0.84 -8.75 10.92
C SER A 67 0.26 -8.03 11.71
N ASP A 68 1.37 -8.71 12.03
CA ASP A 68 2.49 -8.11 12.76
C ASP A 68 3.15 -6.98 11.94
N ALA A 69 3.28 -7.15 10.62
CA ALA A 69 3.77 -6.11 9.72
C ALA A 69 2.81 -4.90 9.65
N ARG A 70 1.50 -5.16 9.68
CA ARG A 70 0.45 -4.14 9.70
C ARG A 70 0.49 -3.32 10.98
N GLU A 71 0.62 -3.98 12.13
CA GLU A 71 0.75 -3.33 13.44
C GLU A 71 2.00 -2.42 13.47
N MET A 72 3.14 -2.92 13.01
CA MET A 72 4.37 -2.10 12.91
C MET A 72 4.17 -0.85 12.05
N ALA A 73 3.47 -0.96 10.91
CA ALA A 73 3.17 0.20 10.07
C ALA A 73 2.25 1.22 10.76
N GLN A 74 1.31 0.77 11.59
CA GLN A 74 0.42 1.64 12.35
C GLN A 74 1.14 2.37 13.49
N LEU A 75 2.03 1.68 14.20
CA LEU A 75 2.86 2.26 15.27
C LEU A 75 3.88 3.28 14.74
N HIS A 76 4.26 3.17 13.46
CA HIS A 76 5.20 4.07 12.81
C HIS A 76 4.60 4.71 11.53
N PRO A 77 3.73 5.74 11.66
CA PRO A 77 3.12 6.42 10.52
C PRO A 77 4.12 7.01 9.52
N ASP A 78 5.33 7.34 9.98
CA ASP A 78 6.44 7.84 9.14
C ASP A 78 6.96 6.81 8.15
N THR A 79 6.64 5.52 8.33
CA THR A 79 6.90 4.49 7.31
C THR A 79 6.12 4.76 6.04
N ARG A 80 5.00 5.50 6.10
CA ARG A 80 4.08 5.81 5.00
C ARG A 80 3.49 4.58 4.32
N PHE A 81 3.36 3.47 5.04
CA PHE A 81 2.47 2.39 4.64
C PHE A 81 1.05 2.69 5.13
N PRO A 82 0.02 2.56 4.29
CA PRO A 82 -1.36 2.68 4.75
C PRO A 82 -1.69 1.52 5.70
N ALA A 83 -2.60 1.75 6.64
CA ALA A 83 -2.96 0.75 7.67
C ALA A 83 -3.49 -0.58 7.09
N ASN A 84 -3.91 -0.60 5.83
CA ASN A 84 -4.44 -1.73 5.10
C ASN A 84 -3.56 -2.13 3.89
N PHE A 85 -2.26 -1.81 3.92
CA PHE A 85 -1.36 -2.12 2.79
C PHE A 85 -1.26 -3.63 2.50
N THR A 86 -1.49 -4.48 3.51
CA THR A 86 -1.52 -5.94 3.37
C THR A 86 -2.68 -6.44 2.52
N ASP A 87 -3.73 -5.65 2.32
CA ASP A 87 -4.88 -6.04 1.50
C ASP A 87 -4.46 -6.23 0.04
N TYR A 88 -3.42 -5.52 -0.42
CA TYR A 88 -2.82 -5.79 -1.74
C TYR A 88 -2.28 -7.22 -1.83
N ILE A 89 -1.74 -7.75 -0.75
CA ILE A 89 -1.13 -9.08 -0.67
C ILE A 89 -2.21 -10.16 -0.54
N GLU A 90 -3.26 -9.89 0.25
CA GLU A 90 -4.32 -10.85 0.55
C GLU A 90 -5.42 -10.90 -0.53
N ALA A 91 -5.60 -9.85 -1.33
CA ALA A 91 -6.64 -9.76 -2.35
C ALA A 91 -6.73 -10.96 -3.32
N PRO A 92 -5.61 -11.57 -3.81
CA PRO A 92 -5.69 -12.76 -4.65
C PRO A 92 -6.35 -13.97 -3.97
N LEU A 93 -6.28 -14.05 -2.63
CA LEU A 93 -6.81 -15.14 -1.83
C LEU A 93 -8.26 -14.89 -1.41
N THR A 94 -8.60 -13.64 -1.11
CA THR A 94 -9.89 -13.27 -0.51
C THR A 94 -10.90 -12.77 -1.54
N GLY A 95 -10.46 -12.36 -2.73
CA GLY A 95 -11.31 -11.68 -3.72
C GLY A 95 -11.78 -10.30 -3.28
N VAL A 96 -11.27 -9.77 -2.17
CA VAL A 96 -11.61 -8.43 -1.66
C VAL A 96 -11.02 -7.37 -2.58
N ALA A 97 -11.77 -6.28 -2.76
CA ALA A 97 -11.32 -5.14 -3.56
C ALA A 97 -10.03 -4.53 -3.00
N LEU A 98 -9.17 -4.06 -3.91
CA LEU A 98 -7.92 -3.41 -3.52
C LEU A 98 -8.17 -2.16 -2.66
N PRO A 99 -7.27 -1.87 -1.69
CA PRO A 99 -7.54 -0.86 -0.67
C PRO A 99 -7.56 0.54 -1.27
N THR A 100 -8.63 1.30 -0.97
CA THR A 100 -8.77 2.73 -1.28
C THR A 100 -8.86 3.54 0.01
N LEU A 101 -8.50 4.83 -0.04
CA LEU A 101 -8.67 5.75 1.10
C LEU A 101 -10.01 6.46 0.99
N ALA A 102 -10.64 6.78 2.12
CA ALA A 102 -11.84 7.63 2.14
C ALA A 102 -11.52 9.05 1.61
N PRO A 103 -12.47 9.76 0.96
CA PRO A 103 -12.28 11.14 0.51
C PRO A 103 -11.77 12.06 1.61
N PHE A 104 -10.83 12.95 1.29
CA PHE A 104 -10.21 13.84 2.28
C PHE A 104 -10.94 15.17 2.45
N ASN A 105 -11.88 15.49 1.55
CA ASN A 105 -12.71 16.71 1.56
C ASN A 105 -11.87 18.01 1.65
N PRO A 106 -11.00 18.27 0.67
CA PRO A 106 -10.23 19.51 0.62
C PRO A 106 -11.12 20.74 0.42
N VAL A 107 -10.87 21.79 1.19
CA VAL A 107 -11.56 23.09 1.05
C VAL A 107 -11.02 23.87 -0.15
N THR A 108 -9.72 23.72 -0.44
CA THR A 108 -9.05 24.46 -1.53
C THR A 108 -9.17 23.72 -2.88
N PRO A 109 -9.60 24.38 -3.98
CA PRO A 109 -9.80 23.75 -5.29
C PRO A 109 -8.55 23.03 -5.85
N ALA A 110 -7.36 23.60 -5.64
CA ALA A 110 -6.11 23.00 -6.09
C ALA A 110 -5.85 21.63 -5.44
N LEU A 111 -6.15 21.48 -4.14
CA LEU A 111 -6.00 20.22 -3.43
C LEU A 111 -7.11 19.22 -3.81
N ALA A 112 -8.32 19.70 -4.12
CA ALA A 112 -9.41 18.89 -4.66
C ALA A 112 -9.06 18.25 -6.01
N GLN A 113 -8.47 19.04 -6.91
CA GLN A 113 -7.99 18.52 -8.19
C GLN A 113 -6.89 17.48 -7.99
N GLN A 114 -5.92 17.77 -7.12
CA GLN A 114 -4.82 16.86 -6.87
C GLN A 114 -5.28 15.51 -6.25
N GLU A 115 -6.28 15.54 -5.36
CA GLU A 115 -6.91 14.33 -4.83
C GLU A 115 -7.59 13.53 -5.95
N THR A 116 -8.39 14.22 -6.78
CA THR A 116 -9.13 13.61 -7.89
C THR A 116 -8.18 12.90 -8.86
N ASP A 117 -7.09 13.57 -9.26
CA ASP A 117 -6.10 13.02 -10.19
C ASP A 117 -5.40 11.78 -9.63
N LEU A 118 -4.96 11.83 -8.36
CA LEU A 118 -4.29 10.69 -7.71
C LEU A 118 -5.24 9.50 -7.54
N ARG A 119 -6.50 9.76 -7.16
CA ARG A 119 -7.53 8.71 -7.05
C ARG A 119 -7.82 8.07 -8.39
N HIS A 120 -8.02 8.88 -9.43
CA HIS A 120 -8.26 8.36 -10.77
C HIS A 120 -7.13 7.46 -11.26
N ARG A 121 -5.87 7.91 -11.09
CA ARG A 121 -4.68 7.09 -11.42
C ARG A 121 -4.62 5.80 -10.60
N LEU A 122 -4.96 5.85 -9.30
CA LEU A 122 -4.98 4.66 -8.45
C LEU A 122 -6.02 3.65 -8.95
N THR A 123 -7.23 4.11 -9.31
CA THR A 123 -8.28 3.26 -9.89
C THR A 123 -7.80 2.56 -11.16
N LEU A 124 -7.17 3.29 -12.09
CA LEU A 124 -6.63 2.70 -13.32
C LEU A 124 -5.57 1.64 -13.02
N VAL A 125 -4.68 1.90 -12.07
CA VAL A 125 -3.64 0.92 -11.66
C VAL A 125 -4.26 -0.29 -10.97
N HIS A 126 -5.30 -0.10 -10.15
CA HIS A 126 -6.05 -1.19 -9.52
C HIS A 126 -6.73 -2.10 -10.54
N GLU A 127 -7.31 -1.53 -11.59
CA GLU A 127 -7.89 -2.31 -12.70
C GLU A 127 -6.83 -3.17 -13.39
N LYS A 128 -5.63 -2.61 -13.65
CA LYS A 128 -4.52 -3.37 -14.24
C LYS A 128 -3.99 -4.45 -13.30
N LEU A 129 -3.80 -4.13 -12.02
CA LEU A 129 -3.28 -5.05 -11.01
C LEU A 129 -4.26 -6.19 -10.70
N THR A 130 -5.57 -5.92 -10.73
CA THR A 130 -6.61 -6.95 -10.55
C THR A 130 -6.61 -7.97 -11.70
N ARG A 131 -6.30 -7.52 -12.92
CA ARG A 131 -6.20 -8.40 -14.11
C ARG A 131 -4.82 -9.03 -14.29
N ALA A 132 -3.83 -8.66 -13.47
CA ALA A 132 -2.47 -9.15 -13.60
C ALA A 132 -2.36 -10.59 -13.07
N THR A 133 -2.06 -11.54 -13.96
CA THR A 133 -1.92 -12.97 -13.63
C THR A 133 -0.49 -13.49 -13.76
N SER A 134 0.45 -12.67 -14.27
CA SER A 134 1.84 -13.01 -14.46
C SER A 134 2.76 -12.18 -13.58
N GLU A 135 3.94 -12.73 -13.29
CA GLU A 135 4.96 -12.07 -12.46
C GLU A 135 5.38 -10.68 -13.01
N PRO A 136 5.72 -10.52 -14.30
CA PRO A 136 6.09 -9.19 -14.84
C PRO A 136 4.97 -8.17 -14.75
N ALA A 137 3.71 -8.59 -14.88
CA ALA A 137 2.57 -7.69 -14.76
C ALA A 137 2.38 -7.22 -13.31
N ILE A 138 2.54 -8.11 -12.33
CA ILE A 138 2.43 -7.76 -10.92
C ILE A 138 3.59 -6.85 -10.50
N ASP A 139 4.82 -7.16 -10.93
CA ASP A 139 6.02 -6.33 -10.72
C ASP A 139 5.87 -4.93 -11.30
N ALA A 140 5.21 -4.80 -12.47
CA ALA A 140 4.97 -3.50 -13.07
C ALA A 140 3.94 -2.66 -12.31
N TRP A 141 2.84 -3.26 -11.84
CA TRP A 141 1.69 -2.51 -11.33
C TRP A 141 1.65 -2.32 -9.81
N LEU A 142 2.12 -3.30 -9.02
CA LEU A 142 2.03 -3.22 -7.56
C LEU A 142 2.88 -2.08 -6.97
N PRO A 143 4.15 -1.87 -7.37
CA PRO A 143 4.94 -0.74 -6.85
C PRO A 143 4.31 0.62 -7.17
N ILE A 144 3.67 0.74 -8.33
CA ILE A 144 2.96 1.96 -8.73
C ILE A 144 1.75 2.20 -7.81
N ALA A 145 0.96 1.15 -7.52
CA ALA A 145 -0.18 1.25 -6.61
C ALA A 145 0.24 1.70 -5.20
N LEU A 146 1.31 1.10 -4.66
CA LEU A 146 1.87 1.45 -3.35
C LEU A 146 2.42 2.89 -3.32
N THR A 147 3.00 3.34 -4.42
CA THR A 147 3.50 4.72 -4.57
C THR A 147 2.36 5.73 -4.59
N LEU A 148 1.30 5.47 -5.36
CA LEU A 148 0.11 6.32 -5.42
C LEU A 148 -0.60 6.40 -4.06
N GLN A 149 -0.73 5.27 -3.35
CA GLN A 149 -1.25 5.23 -1.98
C GLN A 149 -0.44 6.10 -1.03
N ARG A 150 0.90 5.98 -1.07
CA ARG A 150 1.80 6.83 -0.27
C ARG A 150 1.59 8.32 -0.59
N ASP A 151 1.43 8.66 -1.86
CA ASP A 151 1.26 10.06 -2.26
C ASP A 151 -0.12 10.61 -1.88
N LEU A 152 -1.18 9.79 -1.92
CA LEU A 152 -2.48 10.12 -1.32
C LEU A 152 -2.37 10.33 0.20
N MET A 153 -1.62 9.51 0.93
CA MET A 153 -1.41 9.72 2.38
C MET A 153 -0.68 11.05 2.67
N LYS A 154 0.32 11.42 1.86
CA LYS A 154 0.98 12.73 1.99
C LYS A 154 0.00 13.87 1.71
N LEU A 155 -0.82 13.74 0.67
CA LEU A 155 -1.85 14.73 0.34
C LEU A 155 -2.88 14.85 1.47
N ALA A 156 -3.33 13.75 2.07
CA ALA A 156 -4.24 13.75 3.21
C ALA A 156 -3.69 14.57 4.39
N ARG A 157 -2.38 14.48 4.65
CA ARG A 157 -1.71 15.31 5.68
C ARG A 157 -1.70 16.78 5.29
N ALA A 158 -1.42 17.10 4.03
CA ALA A 158 -1.43 18.48 3.54
C ALA A 158 -2.84 19.09 3.62
N ILE A 159 -3.87 18.35 3.19
CA ILE A 159 -5.28 18.74 3.27
C ILE A 159 -5.70 18.97 4.71
N ARG A 160 -5.32 18.09 5.64
CA ARG A 160 -5.65 18.28 7.07
C ARG A 160 -5.09 19.61 7.61
N VAL A 161 -3.85 19.93 7.28
CA VAL A 161 -3.21 21.18 7.71
C VAL A 161 -3.86 22.39 7.04
N ASP A 162 -4.17 22.29 5.74
CA ASP A 162 -4.82 23.37 4.98
C ASP A 162 -6.24 23.65 5.48
N ASN A 163 -7.04 22.60 5.66
CA ASN A 163 -8.39 22.70 6.19
C ASN A 163 -8.38 23.32 7.60
N ALA A 164 -7.41 22.98 8.45
CA ALA A 164 -7.28 23.50 9.81
C ALA A 164 -6.91 25.00 9.90
N ARG A 165 -6.58 25.66 8.77
CA ARG A 165 -6.22 27.09 8.78
C ARG A 165 -7.43 27.95 9.16
N PRO A 166 -7.26 29.00 10.00
CA PRO A 166 -8.37 29.86 10.42
C PRO A 166 -9.17 30.47 9.25
N CYS A 167 -8.52 30.77 8.12
CA CYS A 167 -9.20 31.30 6.93
C CYS A 167 -10.11 30.28 6.24
N ASN A 168 -9.90 28.97 6.47
CA ASN A 168 -10.62 27.87 5.84
C ASN A 168 -11.63 27.19 6.78
N GLN A 169 -11.62 27.53 8.07
CA GLN A 169 -12.51 26.95 9.10
C GLN A 169 -13.92 27.55 9.09
N GLY A 170 -14.18 28.58 8.26
CA GLY A 170 -15.39 29.39 8.35
C GLY A 170 -15.42 30.19 9.67
N LYS A 171 -15.89 31.44 9.64
CA LYS A 171 -16.24 32.09 10.92
C LYS A 171 -17.33 31.24 11.59
N PRO A 172 -17.34 31.08 12.93
CA PRO A 172 -18.50 30.50 13.59
C PRO A 172 -19.73 31.29 13.16
N THR A 173 -20.67 30.61 12.51
CA THR A 173 -22.02 31.12 12.32
C THR A 173 -22.62 31.23 13.71
N ASN A 174 -22.56 32.41 14.31
CA ASN A 174 -23.48 32.79 15.37
C ASN A 174 -24.88 32.82 14.74
N ALA A 175 -25.64 31.74 14.92
CA ALA A 175 -27.08 31.69 14.73
C ALA A 175 -27.70 31.18 16.03
#